data_AF-A0A2S2NF77-F1
#
_entry.id   AF-A0A2S2NF77-F1
#
_cell.length_a   1.000
_cell.length_b   1.000
_cell.length_c   1.000
_cell.angle_alpha   90.00
_cell.angle_beta   90.00
_cell.angle_gamma   90.00
#
_symmetry.space_group_name_H-M   'P 1'
#
loop_
_entity.id
_entity.type
_entity.pdbx_description
1 polymer ?
#
loop_
_entity_poly.entity_id
_entity_poly.type
_entity_poly.pdbx_seq_one_letter_code
_entity_poly.pdbx_strand_id
1 'polypeptide(L)'
;HEAIAGRGSNEVASILYKFIQGKIDNNITHLITYSDTCSGQNRNINVALMFMFALQNHPSLQILDQKFLVPGHTHLECDNDHSRIERCKKQSESTISIPNDWYNFIRNVRGKIPLKVIEMEQIDFKSFSSFLSGPLVKRTFDTDKEKINWLKMTWIRYDKTFGIQLH
;
A
#
# COMPACT_ATOMS: atom_id res chain seq x y z
N HIS A 1 13.94 -7.86 -19.08
CA HIS A 1 13.93 -8.82 -17.95
C HIS A 1 12.67 -8.54 -17.14
N GLU A 2 11.59 -9.30 -17.40
CA GLU A 2 10.23 -9.02 -16.89
C GLU A 2 9.84 -9.86 -15.66
N ALA A 3 10.80 -10.55 -15.03
CA ALA A 3 10.53 -11.55 -14.00
C ALA A 3 11.03 -11.17 -12.59
N ILE A 4 11.20 -9.88 -12.29
CA ILE A 4 11.89 -9.45 -11.05
C ILE A 4 10.93 -8.87 -9.99
N ALA A 5 9.74 -8.40 -10.36
CA ALA A 5 8.75 -7.86 -9.41
C ALA A 5 7.56 -8.81 -9.24
N GLY A 6 7.35 -9.32 -8.02
CA GLY A 6 6.21 -10.16 -7.66
C GLY A 6 4.96 -9.33 -7.32
N ARG A 7 3.96 -10.00 -6.72
CA ARG A 7 2.77 -9.36 -6.11
C ARG A 7 2.81 -9.43 -4.58
N GLY A 8 4.02 -9.48 -4.02
CA GLY A 8 4.24 -9.62 -2.59
C GLY A 8 4.04 -8.31 -1.84
N SER A 9 4.14 -8.40 -0.52
CA SER A 9 3.98 -7.24 0.37
C SER A 9 5.06 -6.17 0.18
N ASN A 10 6.26 -6.52 -0.30
CA ASN A 10 7.33 -5.56 -0.59
C ASN A 10 7.00 -4.69 -1.82
N GLU A 11 6.41 -5.27 -2.87
CA GLU A 11 6.00 -4.51 -4.06
C GLU A 11 4.86 -3.56 -3.73
N VAL A 12 3.85 -4.03 -2.98
CA VAL A 12 2.74 -3.18 -2.50
C VAL A 12 3.28 -2.03 -1.64
N ALA A 13 4.17 -2.34 -0.68
CA ALA A 13 4.81 -1.34 0.15
C ALA A 13 5.57 -0.29 -0.68
N SER A 14 6.33 -0.72 -1.69
CA SER A 14 7.11 0.19 -2.55
C SER A 14 6.22 1.18 -3.32
N ILE A 15 5.10 0.69 -3.87
CA ILE A 15 4.13 1.52 -4.58
C ILE A 15 3.51 2.55 -3.62
N LEU A 16 3.09 2.11 -2.43
CA LEU A 16 2.52 3.00 -1.40
C LEU A 16 3.53 4.05 -0.93
N TYR A 17 4.80 3.67 -0.73
CA TYR A 17 5.85 4.59 -0.34
C TYR A 17 6.07 5.69 -1.39
N LYS A 18 6.20 5.32 -2.68
CA LYS A 18 6.36 6.28 -3.77
C LYS A 18 5.16 7.23 -3.86
N PHE A 19 3.96 6.71 -3.66
CA PHE A 19 2.75 7.53 -3.62
C PHE A 19 2.79 8.53 -2.46
N ILE A 20 3.06 8.08 -1.23
CA ILE A 20 3.08 8.95 -0.05
C ILE A 20 4.11 10.07 -0.20
N GLN A 21 5.34 9.73 -0.62
CA GLN A 21 6.41 10.73 -0.74
C GLN A 21 6.24 11.68 -1.93
N GLY A 22 5.53 11.26 -2.98
CA GLY A 22 5.46 12.00 -4.25
C GLY A 22 4.11 12.62 -4.58
N LYS A 23 3.07 12.36 -3.78
CA LYS A 23 1.68 12.81 -4.05
C LYS A 23 0.96 13.37 -2.84
N ILE A 24 1.42 13.13 -1.61
CA ILE A 24 0.84 13.78 -0.44
C ILE A 24 1.47 15.15 -0.29
N ASP A 25 0.63 16.17 -0.13
CA ASP A 25 1.10 17.55 -0.04
C ASP A 25 1.77 17.83 1.31
N ASN A 26 2.76 18.73 1.29
CA ASN A 26 3.54 19.12 2.47
C ASN A 26 2.76 19.95 3.51
N ASN A 27 1.46 20.18 3.30
CA ASN A 27 0.56 20.79 4.29
C ASN A 27 -0.26 19.73 5.04
N ILE A 28 -0.26 18.48 4.60
CA ILE A 28 -0.96 17.38 5.26
C ILE A 28 -0.11 16.90 6.43
N THR A 29 -0.73 16.85 7.61
CA THR A 29 -0.10 16.37 8.85
C THR A 29 -0.65 15.03 9.32
N HIS A 30 -1.85 14.64 8.85
CA HIS A 30 -2.52 13.40 9.21
C HIS A 30 -3.04 12.69 7.97
N LEU A 31 -2.55 11.46 7.75
CA LEU A 31 -3.00 10.60 6.66
C LEU A 31 -3.84 9.46 7.21
N ILE A 32 -5.03 9.23 6.63
CA ILE A 32 -5.89 8.09 6.97
C ILE A 32 -5.97 7.19 5.73
N THR A 33 -5.63 5.92 5.88
CA THR A 33 -5.75 4.91 4.82
C THR A 33 -6.82 3.89 5.18
N TYR A 34 -7.55 3.43 4.17
CA TYR A 34 -8.50 2.33 4.29
C TYR A 34 -8.01 1.17 3.45
N SER A 35 -7.87 0.00 4.04
CA SER A 35 -7.40 -1.20 3.36
C SER A 35 -8.31 -2.38 3.63
N ASP A 36 -8.35 -3.32 2.69
CA ASP A 36 -8.91 -4.64 2.95
C ASP A 36 -8.07 -5.38 4.01
N THR A 37 -8.59 -6.52 4.47
CA THR A 37 -7.91 -7.32 5.49
C THR A 37 -6.90 -8.31 4.91
N CYS A 38 -6.44 -8.13 3.67
CA CYS A 38 -5.58 -9.08 2.99
C CYS A 38 -4.21 -9.15 3.68
N SER A 39 -3.92 -10.26 4.37
CA SER A 39 -2.66 -10.46 5.10
C SER A 39 -1.43 -10.46 4.18
N GLY A 40 -1.56 -11.03 2.98
CA GLY A 40 -0.47 -11.10 2.00
C GLY A 40 -0.05 -9.73 1.44
N GLN A 41 -0.97 -8.76 1.40
CA GLN A 41 -0.74 -7.48 0.73
C GLN A 41 -0.75 -6.31 1.70
N ASN A 42 -1.81 -6.13 2.49
CA ASN A 42 -2.06 -4.89 3.23
C ASN A 42 -1.87 -5.03 4.74
N ARG A 43 -2.18 -6.20 5.30
CA ARG A 43 -2.15 -6.48 6.75
C ARG A 43 -0.94 -7.35 7.10
N ASN A 44 0.25 -6.78 6.98
CA ASN A 44 1.51 -7.41 7.34
C ASN A 44 2.55 -6.41 7.83
N ILE A 45 3.63 -6.94 8.41
CA ILE A 45 4.71 -6.16 8.98
C ILE A 45 5.46 -5.31 7.95
N ASN A 46 5.57 -5.75 6.68
CA ASN A 46 6.30 -5.00 5.66
C ASN A 46 5.57 -3.69 5.32
N VAL A 47 4.24 -3.74 5.19
CA VAL A 47 3.42 -2.53 4.99
C VAL A 47 3.47 -1.63 6.23
N ALA A 48 3.41 -2.21 7.43
CA ALA A 48 3.53 -1.41 8.65
C ALA A 48 4.87 -0.67 8.77
N LEU A 49 5.98 -1.36 8.47
CA LEU A 49 7.31 -0.75 8.43
C LEU A 49 7.43 0.31 7.34
N MET A 50 6.83 0.07 6.18
CA MET A 50 6.77 1.06 5.12
C MET A 50 6.05 2.32 5.57
N PHE A 51 4.89 2.21 6.25
CA PHE A 51 4.17 3.38 6.76
C PHE A 51 4.99 4.16 7.79
N MET A 52 5.69 3.48 8.70
CA MET A 52 6.63 4.16 9.61
C MET A 52 7.71 4.90 8.83
N PHE A 53 8.36 4.23 7.88
CA PHE A 53 9.44 4.81 7.11
C PHE A 53 8.94 6.00 6.27
N ALA A 54 7.77 5.89 5.64
CA ALA A 54 7.13 6.98 4.92
C ALA A 54 6.84 8.17 5.84
N LEU A 55 6.30 7.93 7.03
CA LEU A 55 6.00 8.97 8.01
C LEU A 55 7.26 9.72 8.48
N GLN A 56 8.34 8.99 8.73
CA GLN A 56 9.62 9.59 9.14
C GLN A 56 10.23 10.47 8.04
N ASN A 57 10.19 10.02 6.79
CA ASN A 57 10.79 10.73 5.66
C ASN A 57 9.91 11.84 5.07
N HIS A 58 8.60 11.83 5.32
CA HIS A 58 7.72 12.89 4.84
C HIS A 58 7.92 14.18 5.64
N PRO A 59 8.01 15.37 5.02
CA PRO A 59 8.34 16.61 5.71
C PRO A 59 7.29 17.03 6.75
N SER A 60 6.00 16.89 6.44
CA SER A 60 4.91 17.41 7.26
C SER A 60 4.07 16.39 8.02
N LEU A 61 4.02 15.13 7.56
CA LEU A 61 3.17 14.11 8.18
C LEU A 61 3.66 13.83 9.60
N GLN A 62 2.71 13.81 10.54
CA GLN A 62 2.92 13.52 11.96
C GLN A 62 2.22 12.23 12.38
N ILE A 63 1.04 11.98 11.81
CA ILE A 63 0.21 10.83 12.15
C ILE A 63 -0.21 10.11 10.86
N LEU A 64 -0.19 8.78 10.90
CA LEU A 64 -0.80 7.93 9.89
C LEU A 64 -1.72 6.91 10.56
N ASP A 65 -2.98 6.85 10.16
CA ASP A 65 -3.93 5.86 10.63
C ASP A 65 -4.26 4.86 9.51
N GLN A 66 -3.81 3.62 9.64
CA GLN A 66 -4.19 2.51 8.77
C GLN A 66 -5.42 1.81 9.33
N LYS A 67 -6.57 1.99 8.68
CA LYS A 67 -7.83 1.37 9.06
C LYS A 67 -8.13 0.18 8.16
N PHE A 68 -8.56 -0.92 8.77
CA PHE A 68 -8.96 -2.12 8.06
C PHE A 68 -10.48 -2.24 8.02
N LEU A 69 -10.99 -2.53 6.83
CA LEU A 69 -12.41 -2.65 6.59
C LEU A 69 -12.92 -4.03 7.02
N VAL A 70 -14.15 -4.11 7.51
CA VAL A 70 -14.72 -5.40 7.94
C VAL A 70 -15.10 -6.23 6.71
N PRO A 71 -14.70 -7.52 6.64
CA PRO A 71 -15.09 -8.41 5.55
C PRO A 71 -16.62 -8.55 5.46
N GLY A 72 -17.19 -8.44 4.26
CA GLY A 72 -18.61 -8.75 4.00
C GLY A 72 -19.51 -7.56 3.62
N HIS A 73 -19.06 -6.32 3.80
CA HIS A 73 -19.89 -5.13 3.46
C HIS A 73 -19.13 -4.01 2.75
N THR A 74 -17.92 -4.27 2.27
CA THR A 74 -17.04 -3.21 1.79
C THR A 74 -16.83 -3.28 0.29
N HIS A 75 -17.46 -2.39 -0.45
CA HIS A 75 -17.12 -2.09 -1.83
C HIS A 75 -16.04 -1.02 -1.83
N LEU A 76 -14.77 -1.41 -1.92
CA LEU A 76 -13.71 -0.42 -2.13
C LEU A 76 -13.84 0.14 -3.54
N GLU A 77 -13.63 1.45 -3.70
CA GLU A 77 -13.61 2.08 -5.03
C GLU A 77 -12.57 1.43 -5.94
N CYS A 78 -11.46 0.95 -5.36
CA CYS A 78 -10.44 0.23 -6.10
C CYS A 78 -10.97 -1.08 -6.71
N ASP A 79 -11.90 -1.79 -6.08
CA ASP A 79 -12.45 -3.04 -6.61
C ASP A 79 -13.27 -2.78 -7.88
N ASN A 80 -13.97 -1.64 -7.92
CA ASN A 80 -14.71 -1.21 -9.11
C ASN A 80 -13.76 -0.87 -10.27
N ASP A 81 -12.66 -0.17 -9.98
CA ASP A 81 -11.65 0.14 -10.99
C ASP A 81 -10.92 -1.12 -11.49
N HIS A 82 -10.55 -2.06 -10.61
CA HIS A 82 -9.95 -3.34 -11.01
C HIS A 82 -10.91 -4.16 -11.88
N SER A 83 -12.17 -4.29 -11.46
CA SER A 83 -13.21 -4.99 -12.23
C SER A 83 -13.42 -4.36 -13.60
N ARG A 84 -13.35 -3.02 -13.69
CA ARG A 84 -13.45 -2.28 -14.96
C ARG A 84 -12.26 -2.56 -15.88
N ILE A 85 -11.03 -2.49 -15.35
CA ILE A 85 -9.81 -2.79 -16.11
C ILE A 85 -9.85 -4.23 -16.62
N GLU A 86 -10.22 -5.19 -15.76
CA GLU A 86 -10.30 -6.60 -16.12
C GLU A 86 -11.36 -6.85 -17.22
N ARG A 87 -12.54 -6.24 -17.09
CA ARG A 87 -13.59 -6.32 -18.12
C ARG A 87 -13.12 -5.75 -19.45
N CYS A 88 -12.53 -4.56 -19.46
CA CYS A 88 -11.98 -3.96 -20.68
C CYS A 88 -10.90 -4.86 -21.28
N LYS A 89 -10.06 -5.49 -20.45
CA LYS A 89 -9.00 -6.36 -20.94
C LYS A 89 -9.54 -7.64 -21.59
N LYS A 90 -10.58 -8.24 -21.02
CA LYS A 90 -11.27 -9.39 -21.60
C LYS A 90 -11.97 -9.07 -22.93
N GLN A 91 -12.40 -7.83 -23.11
CA GLN A 91 -13.07 -7.37 -24.33
C GLN A 91 -12.10 -6.86 -25.40
N SER A 92 -10.85 -6.58 -25.04
CA SER A 92 -9.84 -6.10 -25.98
C SER A 92 -9.10 -7.25 -26.64
N GLU A 93 -8.89 -7.18 -27.95
CA GLU A 93 -7.99 -8.08 -28.70
C GLU A 93 -6.50 -7.70 -28.54
N SER A 94 -6.21 -6.59 -27.83
CA SER A 94 -4.85 -6.08 -27.66
C SER A 94 -3.96 -7.10 -26.96
N THR A 95 -2.91 -7.55 -27.64
CA THR A 95 -1.81 -8.30 -27.03
C THR A 95 -1.00 -7.35 -26.17
N ILE A 96 -0.93 -7.63 -24.87
CA ILE A 96 -0.07 -6.87 -23.95
C ILE A 96 1.20 -7.70 -23.79
N SER A 97 2.31 -7.18 -24.29
CA SER A 97 3.58 -7.90 -24.33
C SER A 97 4.66 -7.22 -23.51
N ILE A 98 4.54 -5.91 -23.26
CA ILE A 98 5.49 -5.15 -22.43
C ILE A 98 4.78 -4.27 -21.39
N PRO A 99 5.44 -3.86 -20.29
CA PRO A 99 4.87 -2.99 -19.26
C PRO A 99 4.27 -1.69 -19.81
N ASN A 100 4.88 -1.11 -20.85
CA ASN A 100 4.38 0.11 -21.48
C ASN A 100 2.99 -0.08 -22.11
N ASP A 101 2.70 -1.26 -22.64
CA ASP A 101 1.38 -1.59 -23.19
C ASP A 101 0.33 -1.60 -22.07
N TRP A 102 0.69 -2.13 -20.88
CA TRP A 102 -0.18 -2.06 -19.70
C TRP A 102 -0.47 -0.61 -19.30
N TYR A 103 0.54 0.25 -19.27
CA TYR A 103 0.35 1.66 -18.91
C TYR A 103 -0.58 2.38 -19.88
N ASN A 104 -0.36 2.20 -21.18
CA ASN A 104 -1.20 2.79 -22.22
C ASN A 104 -2.60 2.20 -22.20
N PHE A 105 -2.74 0.89 -21.99
CA PHE A 105 -4.03 0.23 -21.89
C PHE A 105 -4.86 0.81 -20.73
N ILE A 106 -4.29 0.84 -19.51
CA ILE A 106 -4.99 1.31 -18.31
C ILE A 106 -5.36 2.80 -18.42
N ARG A 107 -4.48 3.64 -18.99
CA ARG A 107 -4.78 5.07 -19.25
C ARG A 107 -5.98 5.26 -20.18
N ASN A 108 -6.21 4.34 -21.10
CA ASN A 108 -7.29 4.39 -22.07
C ASN A 108 -8.58 3.69 -21.61
N VAL A 109 -8.58 3.05 -20.43
CA VAL A 109 -9.79 2.46 -19.85
C VAL A 109 -10.79 3.58 -19.53
N ARG A 110 -11.92 3.59 -20.25
CA ARG A 110 -12.98 4.59 -20.08
C ARG A 110 -13.70 4.38 -18.75
N GLY A 111 -13.90 5.45 -18.00
CA GLY A 111 -14.60 5.45 -16.72
C GLY A 111 -15.12 6.84 -16.36
N LYS A 112 -15.92 6.94 -15.29
CA LYS A 112 -16.41 8.24 -14.78
C LYS A 112 -15.26 9.17 -14.40
N ILE A 113 -14.23 8.59 -13.77
CA ILE A 113 -12.98 9.27 -13.41
C ILE A 113 -11.85 8.61 -14.22
N PRO A 114 -11.07 9.40 -15.00
CA PRO A 114 -9.92 8.90 -15.71
C PRO A 114 -8.85 8.34 -14.76
N LEU A 115 -8.30 7.18 -15.10
CA LEU A 115 -7.23 6.55 -14.32
C LEU A 115 -5.90 7.23 -14.57
N LYS A 116 -5.24 7.68 -13.51
CA LYS A 116 -3.87 8.20 -13.58
C LYS A 116 -2.88 7.09 -13.31
N VAL A 117 -2.15 6.67 -14.33
CA VAL A 117 -1.10 5.65 -14.21
C VAL A 117 0.23 6.32 -13.88
N ILE A 118 0.78 5.94 -12.72
CA ILE A 118 2.13 6.29 -12.29
C ILE A 118 3.04 5.10 -12.64
N GLU A 119 4.07 5.36 -13.43
CA GLU A 119 5.02 4.33 -13.85
C GLU A 119 6.00 4.02 -12.71
N MET A 120 6.31 2.74 -12.58
CA MET A 120 7.23 2.20 -11.57
C MET A 120 8.47 1.66 -12.28
N GLU A 121 9.64 2.09 -11.84
CA GLU A 121 10.93 1.60 -12.29
C GLU A 121 11.49 0.59 -11.28
N GLN A 122 12.48 -0.21 -11.70
CA GLN A 122 13.10 -1.20 -10.81
C GLN A 122 13.71 -0.56 -9.56
N ILE A 123 14.23 0.66 -9.66
CA ILE A 123 14.80 1.41 -8.53
C ILE A 123 13.75 1.82 -7.49
N ASP A 124 12.47 1.88 -7.86
CA ASP A 124 11.39 2.20 -6.93
C ASP A 124 11.05 1.03 -6.00
N PHE A 125 11.37 -0.21 -6.40
CA PHE A 125 11.08 -1.40 -5.62
C PHE A 125 12.12 -1.58 -4.52
N LYS A 126 11.71 -1.32 -3.28
CA LYS A 126 12.54 -1.43 -2.09
C LYS A 126 12.17 -2.69 -1.31
N SER A 127 13.18 -3.38 -0.81
CA SER A 127 12.98 -4.45 0.16
C SER A 127 12.78 -3.83 1.54
N PHE A 128 11.52 -3.66 1.97
CA PHE A 128 11.25 -3.17 3.33
C PHE A 128 11.56 -4.22 4.38
N SER A 129 11.53 -5.50 3.99
CA SER A 129 11.92 -6.61 4.85
C SER A 129 13.39 -6.60 5.28
N SER A 130 14.28 -5.92 4.57
CA SER A 130 15.69 -5.79 5.01
C SER A 130 15.85 -4.82 6.19
N PHE A 131 14.87 -3.93 6.45
CA PHE A 131 14.89 -3.07 7.64
C PHE A 131 14.50 -3.81 8.94
N LEU A 132 14.01 -5.06 8.84
CA LEU A 132 13.69 -5.94 9.98
C LEU A 132 14.92 -6.49 10.71
N SER A 133 16.12 -6.40 10.13
CA SER A 133 17.35 -6.90 10.77
C SER A 133 17.98 -5.90 11.75
N GLY A 134 17.43 -4.68 11.86
CA GLY A 134 17.80 -3.68 12.87
C GLY A 134 16.95 -3.76 14.16
N PRO A 135 17.18 -2.85 15.13
CA PRO A 135 16.47 -2.81 16.42
C PRO A 135 14.97 -2.49 16.34
N LEU A 136 14.39 -2.41 15.13
CA LEU A 136 12.94 -2.43 14.90
C LEU A 136 12.44 -3.87 15.06
N VAL A 137 12.62 -4.38 16.28
CA VAL A 137 12.22 -5.70 16.75
C VAL A 137 10.76 -5.90 16.41
N LYS A 138 10.46 -7.01 15.73
CA LYS A 138 9.11 -7.59 15.58
C LYS A 138 8.38 -7.45 16.93
N ARG A 139 7.56 -6.41 17.08
CA ARG A 139 6.69 -6.29 18.25
C ARG A 139 5.67 -7.39 18.07
N THR A 140 5.90 -8.50 18.77
CA THR A 140 4.97 -9.62 18.88
C THR A 140 3.95 -9.39 20.00
N PHE A 141 4.16 -8.30 20.77
CA PHE A 141 3.40 -7.95 21.95
C PHE A 141 2.94 -6.50 21.88
N ASP A 142 1.70 -6.26 22.28
CA ASP A 142 1.09 -4.94 22.44
C ASP A 142 1.76 -4.16 23.60
N THR A 143 1.45 -2.88 23.72
CA THR A 143 1.73 -2.02 24.89
C THR A 143 1.35 -2.69 26.22
N ASP A 144 0.33 -3.55 26.21
CA ASP A 144 -0.16 -4.33 27.35
C ASP A 144 0.49 -5.72 27.49
N LYS A 145 1.55 -6.01 26.72
CA LYS A 145 2.27 -7.32 26.67
C LYS A 145 1.43 -8.50 26.14
N GLU A 146 0.28 -8.24 25.54
CA GLU A 146 -0.55 -9.26 24.91
C GLU A 146 -0.07 -9.63 23.50
N LYS A 147 -0.21 -10.89 23.10
CA LYS A 147 0.24 -11.36 21.79
C LYS A 147 -0.58 -10.69 20.67
N ILE A 148 0.10 -9.96 19.78
CA ILE A 148 -0.57 -9.23 18.70
C ILE A 148 -1.22 -10.21 17.71
N ASN A 149 -2.54 -10.17 17.65
CA ASN A 149 -3.31 -10.88 16.64
C ASN A 149 -3.65 -9.94 15.48
N TRP A 150 -2.80 -9.95 14.46
CA TRP A 150 -2.97 -9.16 13.24
C TRP A 150 -4.36 -9.31 12.60
N LEU A 151 -4.98 -10.50 12.68
CA LEU A 151 -6.28 -10.76 12.06
C LEU A 151 -7.44 -10.02 12.74
N LYS A 152 -7.29 -9.67 14.02
CA LYS A 152 -8.32 -8.95 14.79
C LYS A 152 -8.13 -7.43 14.76
N MET A 153 -7.00 -6.94 14.26
CA MET A 153 -6.72 -5.50 14.22
C MET A 153 -7.64 -4.79 13.24
N THR A 154 -8.39 -3.83 13.76
CA THR A 154 -9.21 -2.92 12.96
C THR A 154 -8.47 -1.65 12.58
N TRP A 155 -7.44 -1.30 13.34
CA TRP A 155 -6.74 -0.03 13.18
C TRP A 155 -5.30 -0.11 13.69
N ILE A 156 -4.38 0.54 12.96
CA ILE A 156 -3.00 0.77 13.40
C ILE A 156 -2.72 2.26 13.28
N ARG A 157 -2.20 2.86 14.35
CA ARG A 157 -1.75 4.25 14.36
C ARG A 157 -0.22 4.31 14.34
N TYR A 158 0.32 5.15 13.48
CA TYR A 158 1.73 5.46 13.39
C TYR A 158 1.93 6.92 13.79
N ASP A 159 2.78 7.15 14.78
CA ASP A 159 3.13 8.48 15.26
C ASP A 159 4.62 8.75 14.99
N LYS A 160 4.92 9.92 14.44
CA LYS A 160 6.30 10.31 14.10
C LYS A 160 7.21 10.43 15.32
N THR A 161 6.65 10.81 16.47
CA THR A 161 7.36 11.02 17.73
C THR A 161 7.46 9.75 18.59
N PHE A 162 6.43 8.89 18.58
CA PHE A 162 6.35 7.71 19.47
C PHE A 162 6.52 6.35 18.77
N GLY A 163 6.48 6.29 17.44
CA GLY A 163 6.52 5.03 16.68
C GLY A 163 5.13 4.40 16.47
N ILE A 164 5.04 3.06 16.42
CA ILE A 164 3.75 2.35 16.21
C ILE A 164 2.95 2.27 17.52
N GLN A 165 1.68 2.72 17.48
CA GLN A 165 0.65 2.49 18.48
C GLN A 165 -0.44 1.57 17.91
N LEU A 166 -0.80 0.51 18.65
CA LEU A 166 -1.75 -0.51 18.22
C LEU A 166 -3.04 -0.32 19.01
N HIS A 167 -4.19 -0.38 18.33
CA HIS A 167 -5.52 -0.17 18.92
C HIS A 167 -6.54 -1.18 18.41
#